data_AF-A0A6N9BUE2-F1
#
_entry.id   AF-A0A6N9BUE2-F1
#
_cell.length_a   1.000
_cell.length_b   1.000
_cell.length_c   1.000
_cell.angle_alpha   90.00
_cell.angle_beta   90.00
_cell.angle_gamma   90.00
#
_symmetry.space_group_name_H-M   'P 1'
#
loop_
_entity.id
_entity.type
_entity.pdbx_description
1 polymer ?
#
loop_
_entity_poly.entity_id
_entity_poly.type
_entity_poly.pdbx_seq_one_letter_code
_entity_poly.pdbx_strand_id
1 'polypeptide(L)'
;FAGNVALKATEGAASMARHLLGSELGGSRLARLLLAGRLRRLAAAYNPQAYNGATFVGLQGVVVKSHGGADRVGFRQAVDQAVRDQETDLVVKISWR
;
A
#
# COMPACT_ATOMS: atom_id res chain seq x y z
N PHE A 1 16.72 1.46 -8.82
CA PHE A 1 17.52 1.62 -7.59
C PHE A 1 16.92 2.67 -6.66
N ALA A 2 16.86 3.95 -7.04
CA ALA A 2 16.30 5.03 -6.21
C ALA A 2 14.86 4.78 -5.72
N GLY A 3 13.98 4.20 -6.56
CA GLY A 3 12.60 3.89 -6.16
C GLY A 3 12.49 2.86 -5.02
N ASN A 4 13.33 1.82 -5.01
CA ASN A 4 13.33 0.82 -3.93
C ASN A 4 13.87 1.41 -2.62
N VAL A 5 14.88 2.28 -2.72
CA VAL A 5 15.42 3.02 -1.57
C VAL A 5 14.35 3.95 -0.98
N ALA A 6 13.66 4.73 -1.81
CA ALA A 6 12.56 5.60 -1.36
C ALA A 6 11.41 4.81 -0.73
N LEU A 7 11.02 3.67 -1.32
CA LEU A 7 9.98 2.81 -0.77
C LEU A 7 10.37 2.24 0.60
N LYS A 8 11.59 1.70 0.72
CA LYS A 8 12.06 1.14 1.99
C LYS A 8 12.25 2.19 3.07
N ALA A 9 12.71 3.39 2.70
CA ALA A 9 12.82 4.51 3.63
C ALA A 9 11.45 4.95 4.15
N THR A 10 10.44 5.05 3.27
CA THR A 10 9.07 5.40 3.67
C THR A 10 8.41 4.31 4.52
N GLU A 11 8.61 3.03 4.20
CA GLU A 11 8.18 1.89 5.04
C GLU A 11 8.83 1.96 6.44
N GLY A 12 10.14 2.23 6.52
CA GLY A 12 10.88 2.37 7.76
C GLY A 12 10.40 3.56 8.61
N ALA A 13 10.20 4.72 7.99
CA ALA A 13 9.68 5.91 8.66
C ALA A 13 8.27 5.68 9.24
N ALA A 14 7.39 5.03 8.48
CA ALA A 14 6.04 4.70 8.94
C ALA A 14 6.07 3.72 10.13
N SER A 15 6.96 2.73 10.10
CA SER A 15 7.17 1.80 11.22
C SER A 15 7.66 2.52 12.48
N MET A 16 8.63 3.41 12.35
CA MET A 16 9.17 4.20 13.46
C MET A 16 8.09 5.10 14.08
N ALA A 17 7.30 5.79 13.26
CA ALA A 17 6.21 6.64 13.74
C ALA A 17 5.16 5.84 14.52
N ARG A 18 4.80 4.64 14.06
CA ARG A 18 3.88 3.75 14.81
C ARG A 18 4.46 3.31 16.15
N HIS A 19 5.75 3.02 16.19
CA HIS A 19 6.42 2.61 17.43
C HIS A 19 6.42 3.73 18.47
N LEU A 20 6.82 4.94 18.07
CA LEU A 20 6.83 6.12 18.95
C LEU A 20 5.42 6.48 19.45
N LEU A 21 4.42 6.48 18.56
CA LEU A 21 3.03 6.72 18.98
C LEU A 21 2.52 5.64 19.95
N GLY A 22 2.90 4.38 19.73
CA GLY A 22 2.55 3.27 20.61
C GLY A 22 3.19 3.37 21.99
N SER A 23 4.46 3.78 22.07
CA SER A 23 5.18 3.94 23.33
C SER A 23 4.62 5.09 24.17
N GLU A 24 4.38 6.26 23.57
CA GLU A 24 3.84 7.42 24.27
C GLU A 24 2.41 7.18 24.80
N LEU A 25 1.58 6.46 24.03
CA LEU A 25 0.22 6.13 24.44
C LEU A 25 0.13 4.91 25.38
N GLY A 26 1.22 4.18 25.56
CA GLY A 26 1.29 2.99 26.40
C GLY A 26 1.05 3.28 27.89
N GLY A 27 1.42 4.47 28.36
CA GLY A 27 1.28 4.90 29.76
C GLY A 27 -0.14 5.28 30.19
N SER A 28 -1.06 5.53 29.24
CA SER A 28 -2.42 5.99 29.56
C SER A 28 -3.50 5.25 28.76
N ARG A 29 -4.15 4.29 29.42
CA ARG A 29 -5.27 3.52 28.86
C ARG A 29 -6.43 4.42 28.42
N LEU A 30 -6.64 5.54 29.13
CA LEU A 30 -7.71 6.50 28.83
C LEU A 30 -7.40 7.30 27.56
N ALA A 31 -6.18 7.81 27.42
CA ALA A 31 -5.75 8.54 26.22
C ALA A 31 -5.82 7.66 24.97
N ARG A 32 -5.41 6.39 25.10
CA ARG A 32 -5.50 5.41 24.02
C ARG A 32 -6.94 5.14 23.59
N LEU A 33 -7.89 5.07 24.54
CA LEU A 33 -9.31 4.89 24.24
C LEU A 33 -9.90 6.10 23.50
N LEU A 34 -9.62 7.32 23.99
CA LEU A 34 -10.09 8.57 23.38
C LEU A 34 -9.54 8.76 21.96
N LEU A 35 -8.29 8.36 21.72
CA LEU A 35 -7.62 8.53 20.43
C LEU A 35 -7.80 7.33 19.49
N ALA A 36 -8.30 6.19 19.96
CA ALA A 36 -8.40 4.95 19.17
C ALA A 36 -9.14 5.15 17.83
N GLY A 37 -10.24 5.90 17.82
CA GLY A 37 -11.00 6.19 16.60
C GLY A 37 -10.20 7.02 15.59
N ARG A 38 -9.46 8.03 16.07
CA ARG A 38 -8.61 8.89 15.22
C ARG A 38 -7.39 8.13 14.69
N LEU A 39 -6.76 7.32 15.53
CA LEU A 39 -5.62 6.47 15.16
C LEU A 39 -6.03 5.40 14.14
N ARG A 40 -7.23 4.80 14.28
CA ARG A 40 -7.76 3.86 13.29
C ARG A 40 -8.01 4.54 11.94
N ARG A 41 -8.58 5.74 11.92
CA ARG A 41 -8.76 6.53 10.69
C ARG A 41 -7.42 6.88 10.03
N LEU A 42 -6.44 7.27 10.83
CA LEU A 42 -5.09 7.57 10.35
C LEU A 42 -4.42 6.31 9.77
N ALA A 43 -4.51 5.18 10.48
CA ALA A 43 -3.99 3.90 9.98
C ALA A 43 -4.67 3.44 8.69
N ALA A 44 -5.97 3.68 8.54
CA ALA A 44 -6.71 3.38 7.31
C ALA A 44 -6.29 4.28 6.14
N ALA A 45 -6.06 5.58 6.39
CA ALA A 45 -5.58 6.53 5.37
C ALA A 45 -4.17 6.18 4.86
N TYR A 46 -3.34 5.60 5.72
CA TYR A 46 -2.00 5.10 5.39
C TYR A 46 -1.97 3.58 5.25
N ASN A 47 -3.02 2.96 4.72
CA ASN A 47 -3.03 1.52 4.47
C ASN A 47 -2.38 1.22 3.10
N PRO A 48 -1.12 0.75 3.05
CA PRO A 48 -0.46 0.43 1.78
C PRO A 48 -1.14 -0.73 1.04
N GLN A 49 -1.95 -1.55 1.73
CA GLN A 49 -2.69 -2.63 1.08
C GLN A 49 -3.76 -2.12 0.09
N ALA A 50 -4.20 -0.86 0.22
CA ALA A 50 -5.11 -0.23 -0.73
C ALA A 50 -4.47 0.00 -2.11
N TYR A 51 -3.13 -0.03 -2.21
CA TYR A 51 -2.37 0.21 -3.45
C TYR A 51 -1.60 -1.04 -3.91
N ASN A 52 -2.07 -2.22 -3.52
CA ASN A 52 -1.46 -3.47 -3.98
C ASN A 52 -1.77 -3.74 -5.47
N GLY A 53 -0.90 -4.53 -6.11
CA GLY A 53 -0.97 -4.82 -7.54
C GLY A 53 -0.11 -3.86 -8.35
N ALA A 54 1.20 -4.07 -8.35
CA ALA A 54 2.09 -3.29 -9.21
C ALA A 54 2.08 -3.85 -10.63
N THR A 55 1.61 -3.05 -11.59
CA THR A 55 1.61 -3.39 -13.02
C THR A 55 3.03 -3.34 -13.58
N PHE A 56 3.43 -4.39 -14.29
CA PHE A 56 4.70 -4.44 -15.02
C PHE A 56 4.49 -3.91 -16.43
N VAL A 57 4.99 -2.70 -16.65
CA VAL A 57 4.92 -2.04 -17.97
C VAL A 57 6.04 -2.53 -18.90
N GLY A 58 5.78 -2.53 -20.21
CA GLY A 58 6.75 -2.94 -21.24
C GLY A 58 6.73 -4.44 -21.59
N LEU A 59 5.76 -5.19 -21.06
CA LEU A 59 5.50 -6.59 -21.46
C LEU A 59 4.37 -6.65 -22.49
N GLN A 60 4.28 -7.75 -23.23
CA GLN A 60 3.26 -7.97 -24.28
C GLN A 60 1.85 -8.27 -23.73
N GLY A 61 1.65 -8.18 -22.42
CA GLY A 61 0.38 -8.48 -21.76
C GLY A 61 0.31 -7.87 -20.37
N VAL A 62 -0.89 -7.89 -19.79
CA VAL A 62 -1.13 -7.39 -18.43
C VAL A 62 -0.49 -8.34 -17.43
N VAL A 63 0.56 -7.88 -16.75
CA VAL A 63 1.22 -8.61 -15.67
C VAL A 63 1.19 -7.74 -14.43
N VAL A 64 0.50 -8.22 -13.40
CA VAL A 64 0.39 -7.52 -12.11
C VAL A 64 1.03 -8.35 -11.01
N LYS A 65 1.95 -7.74 -10.26
CA LYS A 65 2.57 -8.36 -9.10
C LYS A 65 1.85 -7.93 -7.82
N SER A 66 1.29 -8.90 -7.09
CA SER A 66 0.85 -8.69 -5.72
C SER A 66 2.04 -8.72 -4.74
N HIS A 67 1.92 -7.96 -3.65
CA HIS A 67 2.82 -8.06 -2.50
C HIS A 67 2.75 -9.47 -1.87
N GLY A 68 3.91 -10.01 -1.46
CA GLY A 68 4.01 -11.39 -0.96
C GLY A 68 3.31 -11.63 0.39
N GLY A 69 3.14 -10.58 1.20
CA GLY A 69 2.40 -10.62 2.46
C GLY A 69 0.97 -10.06 2.36
N ALA A 70 0.39 -9.98 1.16
CA ALA A 70 -0.94 -9.41 0.97
C ALA A 70 -2.03 -10.25 1.64
N ASP A 71 -2.94 -9.60 2.35
CA ASP A 71 -4.16 -10.26 2.83
C ASP A 71 -5.21 -10.39 1.71
N ARG A 72 -6.37 -10.98 2.02
CA ARG A 72 -7.45 -11.17 1.04
C ARG A 72 -7.90 -9.87 0.37
N VAL A 73 -7.88 -8.75 1.09
CA VAL A 73 -8.25 -7.43 0.55
C VAL A 73 -7.14 -6.94 -0.38
N GLY A 74 -5.89 -7.02 0.06
CA GLY A 74 -4.73 -6.67 -0.77
C GLY A 74 -4.66 -7.50 -2.05
N PHE A 75 -4.93 -8.80 -2.00
CA PHE A 75 -4.95 -9.65 -3.20
C PHE A 75 -6.08 -9.27 -4.15
N ARG A 76 -7.29 -9.00 -3.61
CA ARG A 76 -8.41 -8.49 -4.41
C ARG A 76 -8.03 -7.19 -5.12
N GLN A 77 -7.36 -6.25 -4.45
CA GLN A 77 -6.91 -5.01 -5.08
C GLN A 77 -5.96 -5.25 -6.26
N ALA A 78 -5.08 -6.27 -6.17
CA ALA A 78 -4.21 -6.64 -7.28
C ALA A 78 -4.98 -7.23 -8.48
N VAL A 79 -6.04 -8.00 -8.22
CA VAL A 79 -6.93 -8.49 -9.28
C VAL A 79 -7.72 -7.34 -9.91
N ASP A 80 -8.31 -6.47 -9.10
CA ASP A 80 -9.03 -5.29 -9.56
C ASP A 80 -8.11 -4.39 -10.41
N GLN A 81 -6.81 -4.31 -10.07
CA GLN A 81 -5.82 -3.60 -10.87
C GLN A 81 -5.60 -4.26 -12.24
N ALA A 82 -5.47 -5.58 -12.30
CA ALA A 82 -5.31 -6.30 -13.57
C ALA A 82 -6.51 -6.09 -14.50
N VAL A 83 -7.73 -6.10 -13.95
CA VAL A 83 -8.95 -5.78 -14.71
C VAL A 83 -8.89 -4.35 -15.26
N ARG A 84 -8.54 -3.36 -14.42
CA ARG A 84 -8.39 -1.97 -14.87
C ARG A 84 -7.36 -1.80 -15.98
N ASP A 85 -6.22 -2.47 -15.89
CA ASP A 85 -5.17 -2.40 -16.91
C ASP A 85 -5.63 -2.97 -18.26
N GLN A 86 -6.49 -3.99 -18.22
CA GLN A 86 -7.10 -4.58 -19.42
C GLN A 86 -8.20 -3.68 -19.99
N GLU A 87 -9.09 -3.13 -19.15
CA GLU A 87 -10.15 -2.21 -19.57
C GLU A 87 -9.60 -0.90 -20.17
N THR A 88 -8.44 -0.46 -19.69
CA THR A 88 -7.81 0.78 -20.17
C THR A 88 -6.87 0.57 -21.36
N ASP A 89 -6.73 -0.66 -21.86
CA ASP A 89 -5.78 -1.05 -22.91
C ASP A 89 -4.36 -0.50 -22.65
N LEU A 90 -3.94 -0.58 -21.38
CA LEU A 90 -2.73 0.06 -20.88
C LEU A 90 -1.47 -0.44 -21.64
N VAL A 91 -1.44 -1.73 -21.96
CA VAL A 91 -0.37 -2.36 -22.76
C VAL A 91 -0.29 -1.76 -24.17
N VAL A 92 -1.44 -1.57 -24.84
CA VAL A 92 -1.50 -0.97 -26.17
C VAL A 92 -1.01 0.47 -26.11
N LYS A 93 -1.50 1.27 -25.16
CA LYS A 93 -1.12 2.69 -25.01
C LYS A 93 0.38 2.89 -24.76
N ILE A 94 1.03 1.97 -24.04
CA ILE A 94 2.47 2.04 -23.81
C ILE A 94 3.26 1.55 -25.02
N SER A 95 2.76 0.55 -25.76
CA SER A 95 3.42 0.03 -26.96
C SER A 95 3.50 1.04 -28.12
N TRP A 96 2.61 2.03 -28.16
CA TRP A 96 2.61 3.10 -29.18
C TRP A 96 3.47 4.32 -28.80
N ARG A 97 4.34 4.18 -27.81
CA ARG A 97 5.16 5.25 -27.26
C ARG A 97 6.64 4.88 -27.28
#